data_AF-A0A1J3CY85-F1
#
_entry.id   AF-A0A1J3CY85-F1
#
_cell.length_a   1.000
_cell.length_b   1.000
_cell.length_c   1.000
_cell.angle_alpha   90.00
_cell.angle_beta   90.00
_cell.angle_gamma   90.00
#
_symmetry.space_group_name_H-M   'P 1'
#
loop_
_entity.id
_entity.type
_entity.pdbx_description
1 polymer ?
#
loop_
_entity_poly.entity_id
_entity_poly.type
_entity_poly.pdbx_seq_one_letter_code
_entity_poly.pdbx_strand_id
1 'polypeptide(L)'
;QTKGLSHLREEFFSKIFGEEKVFIDACDSKLSFTRSRFLDKRVLIVIDGVRNARDAEVLVGGFGWFSGGHQIILTSRNRQVL
;
A
#
# COMPACT_ATOMS: atom_id res chain seq x y z
N GLN A 1 17.37 -1.02 -10.90
CA GLN A 1 16.95 -2.35 -10.38
C GLN A 1 15.72 -2.15 -9.49
N THR A 2 14.52 -2.49 -9.96
CA THR A 2 13.24 -2.28 -9.25
C THR A 2 12.63 -3.57 -8.69
N LYS A 3 13.30 -4.72 -8.89
CA LYS A 3 12.80 -6.05 -8.51
C LYS A 3 12.42 -6.19 -7.03
N GLY A 4 13.05 -5.44 -6.13
CA GLY A 4 12.74 -5.47 -4.69
C GLY A 4 11.39 -4.85 -4.35
N LEU A 5 11.06 -3.71 -4.94
CA LEU A 5 9.83 -2.97 -4.60
C LEU A 5 8.58 -3.66 -5.17
N SER A 6 8.67 -4.21 -6.38
CA SER A 6 7.59 -4.97 -7.01
C SER A 6 7.25 -6.24 -6.20
N HIS A 7 8.26 -6.98 -5.75
CA HIS A 7 8.05 -8.16 -4.90
C HIS A 7 7.44 -7.79 -3.55
N LEU A 8 7.94 -6.72 -2.92
CA LEU A 8 7.39 -6.25 -1.63
C LEU A 8 5.94 -5.79 -1.76
N ARG A 9 5.58 -5.18 -2.90
CA ARG A 9 4.21 -4.79 -3.22
C ARG A 9 3.30 -6.00 -3.36
N GLU A 10 3.71 -7.01 -4.12
CA GLU A 10 2.95 -8.27 -4.25
C GLU A 10 2.77 -8.97 -2.90
N GLU A 11 3.83 -9.04 -2.08
CA GLU A 11 3.78 -9.63 -0.75
C GLU A 11 2.85 -8.84 0.20
N PHE A 12 2.94 -7.50 0.18
CA PHE A 12 2.08 -6.63 0.96
C PHE A 12 0.60 -6.88 0.64
N PHE A 13 0.26 -6.89 -0.64
CA PHE A 13 -1.12 -7.12 -1.06
C PHE A 13 -1.58 -8.56 -0.82
N SER A 14 -0.72 -9.56 -0.94
CA SER A 14 -1.06 -10.93 -0.55
C SER A 14 -1.36 -11.05 0.95
N LYS A 15 -0.64 -10.34 1.83
CA LYS A 15 -0.93 -10.33 3.28
C LYS A 15 -2.26 -9.66 3.63
N ILE A 16 -2.62 -8.62 2.88
CA ILE A 16 -3.84 -7.86 3.08
C ILE A 16 -5.08 -8.56 2.50
N PHE A 17 -4.93 -9.19 1.33
CA PHE A 17 -6.03 -9.74 0.54
C PHE A 17 -6.12 -11.28 0.55
N GLY A 18 -5.10 -11.98 1.05
CA GLY A 18 -5.01 -13.44 1.02
C GLY A 18 -4.56 -13.99 -0.34
N GLU A 19 -4.93 -15.24 -0.63
CA GLU A 19 -4.61 -15.94 -1.90
C GLU A 19 -5.48 -15.48 -3.09
N GLU A 20 -6.48 -14.62 -2.86
CA GLU A 20 -7.25 -14.03 -3.96
C GLU A 20 -6.34 -13.16 -4.82
N LYS A 21 -6.22 -13.50 -6.11
CA LYS A 21 -5.40 -12.79 -7.08
C LYS A 21 -5.85 -11.34 -7.20
N VAL A 22 -5.14 -10.45 -6.51
CA VAL A 22 -5.26 -9.01 -6.70
C VAL A 22 -4.60 -8.70 -8.04
N PHE A 23 -5.41 -8.46 -9.07
CA PHE A 23 -4.91 -7.90 -10.32
C PHE A 23 -4.55 -6.44 -10.09
N ILE A 24 -3.29 -6.21 -9.72
CA ILE A 24 -2.71 -4.88 -9.61
C ILE A 24 -2.29 -4.50 -11.02
N ASP A 25 -3.21 -3.92 -11.79
CA ASP A 25 -2.81 -3.30 -13.06
C ASP A 25 -1.84 -2.15 -12.78
N ALA A 26 -0.80 -2.04 -13.60
CA ALA A 26 0.27 -1.06 -13.46
C ALA A 26 -0.21 0.40 -13.63
N CYS A 27 -1.47 0.56 -14.04
CA CYS A 27 -2.11 1.82 -14.37
C CYS A 27 -3.41 1.93 -13.55
N ASP A 28 -3.31 2.38 -12.28
CA ASP A 28 -4.28 3.01 -11.36
C ASP A 28 -5.81 2.77 -11.44
N SER A 29 -6.30 1.90 -12.29
CA SER A 29 -7.67 1.97 -12.76
C SER A 29 -8.60 1.00 -12.04
N LYS A 30 -8.11 -0.07 -11.40
CA LYS A 30 -9.00 -1.02 -10.71
C LYS A 30 -8.41 -1.68 -9.47
N LEU A 31 -8.31 -0.86 -8.42
CA LEU A 31 -8.63 -1.29 -7.04
C LEU A 31 -10.15 -1.53 -6.86
N SER A 32 -10.89 -1.75 -7.96
CA SER A 32 -12.35 -1.74 -7.98
C SER A 32 -12.97 -2.98 -7.34
N PHE A 33 -12.25 -4.11 -7.34
CA PHE A 33 -12.72 -5.35 -6.73
C PHE A 33 -12.39 -5.41 -5.22
N THR A 34 -11.32 -4.75 -4.82
CA THR A 34 -10.78 -4.77 -3.45
C THR A 34 -11.38 -3.69 -2.54
N ARG A 35 -12.02 -2.67 -3.13
CA ARG A 35 -12.73 -1.61 -2.37
C ARG A 35 -13.87 -2.16 -1.53
N SER A 36 -14.66 -3.11 -2.04
CA SER A 36 -15.87 -3.61 -1.35
C SER A 36 -15.58 -4.25 0.01
N ARG A 37 -14.47 -4.98 0.15
CA ARG A 37 -14.09 -5.64 1.42
C ARG A 37 -13.37 -4.73 2.40
N PHE A 38 -12.73 -3.66 1.89
CA PHE A 38 -12.13 -2.60 2.68
C PHE A 38 -13.19 -1.65 3.25
N LEU A 39 -14.29 -1.40 2.54
CA LEU A 39 -15.36 -0.51 3.01
C LEU A 39 -15.95 -0.95 4.37
N ASP A 40 -15.91 -2.25 4.68
CA ASP A 40 -16.46 -2.80 5.92
C ASP A 40 -15.42 -2.98 7.06
N LYS A 41 -14.12 -2.71 6.82
CA LYS A 41 -13.05 -2.92 7.80
C LYS A 41 -12.10 -1.73 7.88
N ARG A 42 -11.85 -1.20 9.07
CA ARG A 42 -10.77 -0.24 9.28
C ARG A 42 -9.41 -0.94 9.20
N VAL A 43 -8.47 -0.33 8.48
CA VAL A 43 -7.13 -0.89 8.23
C VAL A 43 -6.10 0.12 8.71
N LEU A 44 -5.13 -0.36 9.49
CA LEU A 44 -3.96 0.39 9.92
C LEU A 44 -2.73 -0.23 9.27
N ILE A 45 -1.99 0.55 8.49
CA ILE A 45 -0.72 0.13 7.90
C ILE A 45 0.40 0.90 8.58
N VAL A 46 1.42 0.18 9.04
CA VAL A 46 2.64 0.76 9.61
C VAL A 46 3.81 0.34 8.75
N ILE A 47 4.52 1.31 8.17
CA ILE A 47 5.71 1.08 7.36
C ILE A 47 6.91 1.65 8.10
N ASP A 48 7.79 0.76 8.56
CA ASP A 48 8.99 1.15 9.29
C ASP A 48 10.21 1.38 8.39
N GLY A 49 11.03 2.35 8.80
CA GLY A 49 12.31 2.64 8.15
C GLY A 49 12.19 3.29 6.77
N VAL A 50 11.11 4.03 6.49
CA VAL A 50 10.89 4.67 5.18
C VAL A 50 11.99 5.68 4.89
N ARG A 51 12.75 5.49 3.81
CA ARG A 51 13.82 6.44 3.39
C ARG A 51 13.36 7.46 2.35
N ASN A 52 12.28 7.15 1.64
CA ASN A 52 11.69 7.92 0.58
C ASN A 52 10.17 7.72 0.59
N ALA A 53 9.40 8.79 0.78
CA ALA A 53 7.94 8.74 0.84
C ALA A 53 7.31 8.25 -0.48
N ARG A 54 7.94 8.53 -1.62
CA ARG A 54 7.44 8.11 -2.94
C ARG A 54 7.48 6.59 -3.11
N ASP A 55 8.51 5.94 -2.58
CA ASP A 55 8.61 4.48 -2.64
C ASP A 55 7.54 3.82 -1.75
N ALA A 56 7.23 4.44 -0.60
CA ALA A 56 6.13 4.01 0.26
C ALA A 56 4.77 4.21 -0.40
N GLU A 57 4.56 5.32 -1.11
CA GLU A 57 3.35 5.58 -1.89
C GLU A 57 3.15 4.53 -2.98
N VAL A 58 4.21 4.22 -3.75
CA VAL A 58 4.15 3.19 -4.80
C VAL A 58 3.88 1.80 -4.20
N LEU A 59 4.48 1.49 -3.04
CA LEU A 59 4.28 0.23 -2.33
C LEU A 59 2.80 0.03 -1.96
N VAL A 60 2.14 1.05 -1.42
CA VAL A 60 0.72 0.96 -1.05
C VAL A 60 -0.24 1.19 -2.21
N GLY A 61 0.25 1.45 -3.41
CA GLY A 61 -0.58 1.74 -4.59
C GLY A 61 -1.28 3.09 -4.54
N GLY A 62 -0.60 4.11 -3.99
CA GLY A 62 -1.08 5.47 -3.83
C GLY A 62 -1.71 5.73 -2.45
N PHE A 63 -1.55 6.94 -1.91
CA PHE A 63 -2.18 7.30 -0.63
C PHE A 63 -3.66 7.68 -0.78
N GLY A 64 -4.11 8.01 -1.99
CA GLY A 64 -5.45 8.57 -2.25
C GLY A 64 -6.63 7.62 -2.02
N TRP A 65 -6.41 6.30 -1.98
CA TRP A 65 -7.49 5.32 -1.78
C TRP A 65 -7.75 4.99 -0.30
N PHE A 66 -6.90 5.45 0.62
CA PHE A 66 -7.09 5.32 2.06
C PHE A 66 -8.06 6.38 2.60
N SER A 67 -9.34 6.27 2.24
CA SER A 67 -10.42 7.08 2.79
C SER A 67 -11.20 6.32 3.89
N GLY A 68 -12.23 6.90 4.51
CA GLY A 68 -13.16 6.13 5.35
C GLY A 68 -12.63 5.64 6.71
N GLY A 69 -11.54 6.23 7.23
CA GLY A 69 -11.00 5.88 8.55
C GLY A 69 -9.94 4.78 8.55
N HIS A 70 -9.42 4.41 7.37
CA HIS A 70 -8.13 3.75 7.28
C HIS A 70 -7.00 4.72 7.65
N GLN A 71 -5.89 4.20 8.19
CA GLN A 71 -4.75 5.01 8.59
C GLN A 71 -3.44 4.37 8.11
N ILE A 72 -2.53 5.20 7.60
CA ILE A 72 -1.16 4.82 7.29
C ILE A 72 -0.22 5.60 8.23
N ILE A 73 0.71 4.88 8.85
CA ILE A 73 1.78 5.45 9.66
C ILE A 73 3.10 5.10 8.97
N LEU A 74 3.87 6.13 8.62
CA LEU A 74 5.23 5.98 8.13
C LEU A 74 6.18 6.36 9.27
N THR A 75 7.08 5.45 9.65
CA THR A 75 8.17 5.78 10.57
C THR A 75 9.46 5.90 9.79
N SER A 76 10.21 6.97 10.07
CA SER A 76 11.45 7.28 9.39
C SER A 76 12.47 7.88 10.34
N ARG A 77 13.74 7.56 10.11
CA ARG A 77 14.89 8.28 10.69
C ARG A 77 15.34 9.45 9.80
N ASN A 78 14.83 9.53 8.57
CA ASN A 78 15.13 10.60 7.64
C ASN A 78 14.12 11.74 7.83
N ARG A 79 14.61 12.89 8.33
CA ARG A 79 13.78 14.09 8.53
C ARG A 79 13.21 14.68 7.23
N GLN A 80 13.71 14.29 6.06
CA GLN A 80 13.15 14.71 4.78
C GLN A 80 11.92 13.90 4.36
N VAL A 81 11.65 12.77 5.04
CA VAL A 81 10.48 11.92 4.81
C VAL A 81 9.31 12.32 5.73
N LEU A 82 9.63 12.83 6.92
CA LEU A 82 8.66 13.35 7.91
C LEU A 82 8.25 14.78 7.55
#